data_AF-A0A950MKU7-F1
#
_entry.id   AF-A0A950MKU7-F1
#
_cell.length_a   1.000
_cell.length_b   1.000
_cell.length_c   1.000
_cell.angle_alpha   90.00
_cell.angle_beta   90.00
_cell.angle_gamma   90.00
#
_symmetry.space_group_name_H-M   'P 1'
#
loop_
_entity.id
_entity.type
_entity.pdbx_description
1 polymer ?
#
loop_
_entity_poly.entity_id
_entity_poly.type
_entity_poly.pdbx_seq_one_letter_code
_entity_poly.pdbx_strand_id
1 'polypeptide(L)' 'TYDRFDEVINYVNGFENLYLVGRNGMHKYNNQDHSMLTAMTAVDNIIAGSTDKSSLWEINTEQEYHEEK' A
#
# COMPACT_ATOMS: atom_id res chain seq x y z
N THR A 1 -5.85 16.46 -9.09
CA THR A 1 -5.64 16.75 -7.65
C THR A 1 -5.74 15.45 -6.89
N TYR A 2 -5.02 15.30 -5.78
CA TYR A 2 -5.08 14.09 -4.95
C TYR A 2 -6.47 13.84 -4.32
N ASP A 3 -7.36 14.84 -4.39
CA ASP A 3 -8.73 14.83 -3.84
C ASP A 3 -9.64 13.69 -4.36
N ARG A 4 -9.26 13.03 -5.46
CA ARG A 4 -10.01 11.91 -6.07
C ARG A 4 -9.24 10.59 -6.04
N PHE A 5 -8.13 10.52 -5.29
CA PHE A 5 -7.29 9.32 -5.28
C PHE A 5 -8.03 8.10 -4.72
N ASP A 6 -8.96 8.31 -3.78
CA ASP A 6 -9.83 7.27 -3.24
C ASP A 6 -10.67 6.57 -4.32
N GLU A 7 -11.04 7.24 -5.42
CA GLU A 7 -11.75 6.60 -6.53
C GLU A 7 -10.89 5.53 -7.21
N VAL A 8 -9.59 5.80 -7.35
CA VAL A 8 -8.63 4.85 -7.92
C VAL A 8 -8.44 3.67 -6.98
N ILE A 9 -8.25 3.94 -5.67
CA ILE A 9 -8.14 2.90 -4.63
C ILE A 9 -9.38 1.98 -4.64
N ASN A 10 -10.57 2.58 -4.65
CA ASN A 10 -11.82 1.81 -4.65
C ASN A 10 -11.99 0.98 -5.93
N TYR A 11 -11.65 1.55 -7.08
CA TYR A 11 -11.68 0.83 -8.36
C TYR A 11 -10.74 -0.38 -8.37
N VAL A 12 -9.48 -0.19 -7.95
CA VAL A 12 -8.48 -1.29 -7.96
C VAL A 12 -8.74 -2.34 -6.88
N ASN A 13 -9.33 -1.95 -5.73
CA ASN A 13 -9.66 -2.89 -4.66
C ASN A 13 -10.74 -3.90 -5.09
N GLY A 14 -11.55 -3.59 -6.11
CA GLY A 14 -12.55 -4.49 -6.68
C GLY A 14 -11.96 -5.72 -7.42
N PHE A 15 -10.66 -5.72 -7.71
CA PHE A 15 -9.99 -6.90 -8.25
C PHE A 15 -9.44 -7.77 -7.11
N GLU A 16 -9.93 -9.01 -6.99
CA GLU A 16 -9.50 -9.94 -5.94
C GLU A 16 -8.05 -10.40 -6.12
N ASN A 17 -7.57 -10.47 -7.36
CA ASN A 17 -6.25 -11.00 -7.71
C ASN A 17 -5.21 -9.93 -8.06
N LEU A 18 -5.44 -8.67 -7.67
CA LEU A 18 -4.54 -7.55 -7.90
C LEU A 18 -4.13 -6.92 -6.57
N TYR A 19 -2.82 -6.83 -6.32
CA TYR A 19 -2.26 -6.17 -5.15
C TYR A 19 -1.28 -5.10 -5.60
N LEU A 20 -1.52 -3.86 -5.20
CA LEU A 20 -0.65 -2.73 -5.50
C LEU A 20 0.37 -2.58 -4.37
N VAL A 21 1.65 -2.55 -4.74
CA VAL A 21 2.76 -2.50 -3.79
C VAL A 21 3.81 -1.48 -4.21
N GLY A 22 4.59 -1.00 -3.24
CA GLY A 22 5.67 -0.05 -3.43
C GLY A 22 5.24 1.34 -3.90
N ARG A 23 6.23 2.18 -4.19
CA ARG A 23 6.06 3.61 -4.53
C ARG A 23 5.04 3.87 -5.64
N ASN A 24 5.19 3.18 -6.77
CA ASN A 24 4.35 3.44 -7.94
C ASN A 24 2.98 2.78 -7.83
N GLY A 25 2.90 1.55 -7.28
CA GLY A 25 1.64 0.84 -7.13
C GLY A 25 0.70 1.58 -6.17
N MET A 26 1.24 2.07 -5.06
CA MET A 26 0.44 2.74 -4.03
C MET A 26 0.39 4.26 -4.19
N HIS A 27 1.15 4.81 -5.14
CA HIS A 27 1.32 6.24 -5.35
C HIS A 27 1.69 7.02 -4.07
N LYS A 28 2.53 6.40 -3.24
CA LYS A 28 3.07 6.96 -2.00
C LYS A 28 4.58 7.16 -2.14
N TYR A 29 5.12 8.21 -1.49
CA TYR A 29 6.55 8.42 -1.41
C TYR A 29 7.13 7.58 -0.27
N ASN A 30 7.66 6.40 -0.61
CA ASN A 30 8.15 5.39 0.34
C ASN A 30 9.66 5.26 0.23
N ASN A 31 10.35 5.06 1.34
CA ASN A 31 11.72 4.53 1.33
C ASN A 31 11.72 3.03 0.97
N GLN A 32 12.91 2.44 0.83
CA GLN A 32 13.06 1.08 0.31
C GLN A 32 12.46 0.01 1.23
N ASP A 33 12.66 0.17 2.53
CA ASP A 33 12.09 -0.60 3.63
C ASP A 33 10.55 -0.59 3.61
N HIS A 34 9.93 0.58 3.44
CA HIS A 34 8.48 0.69 3.26
C HIS A 34 7.99 -0.01 1.99
N SER A 35 8.74 0.09 0.89
CA SER A 35 8.41 -0.62 -0.35
C SER A 35 8.47 -2.14 -0.15
N MET A 36 9.46 -2.63 0.60
CA MET A 36 9.57 -4.04 0.97
C MET A 36 8.45 -4.49 1.90
N LEU A 37 8.08 -3.68 2.90
CA LEU A 37 7.00 -3.98 3.82
C LEU A 37 5.67 -4.18 3.09
N THR A 38 5.35 -3.31 2.12
CA THR A 38 4.14 -3.45 1.30
C THR A 38 4.12 -4.75 0.49
N ALA A 39 5.28 -5.22 0.02
CA ALA A 39 5.37 -6.50 -0.67
C ALA A 39 5.16 -7.69 0.29
N MET A 40 5.73 -7.63 1.50
CA MET A 40 5.55 -8.67 2.52
C MET A 40 4.07 -8.78 2.94
N THR A 41 3.41 -7.66 3.24
CA THR A 41 1.99 -7.63 3.58
C THR A 41 1.10 -8.17 2.46
N ALA A 42 1.44 -7.89 1.19
CA ALA A 42 0.70 -8.46 0.06
C ALA A 42 0.85 -9.98 0.00
N VAL A 43 2.06 -10.50 0.23
CA VAL A 43 2.31 -11.95 0.29
C VAL A 43 1.55 -12.59 1.46
N ASP A 44 1.54 -11.97 2.63
CA ASP A 44 0.79 -12.47 3.79
C ASP A 44 -0.72 -12.56 3.49
N ASN A 45 -1.29 -11.53 2.86
CA ASN A 45 -2.69 -11.54 2.44
C ASN A 45 -2.98 -12.66 1.44
N ILE A 46 -2.09 -12.87 0.46
CA ILE A 46 -2.22 -13.94 -0.53
C ILE A 46 -2.18 -15.32 0.13
N ILE A 47 -1.23 -15.55 1.05
CA ILE A 47 -1.10 -16.82 1.77
C ILE A 47 -2.32 -17.07 2.66
N ALA A 48 -2.86 -16.03 3.30
CA ALA A 48 -4.07 -16.11 4.11
C ALA A 48 -5.37 -16.27 3.29
N GLY A 49 -5.31 -16.18 1.96
CA GLY A 49 -6.50 -16.14 1.10
C GLY A 49 -7.35 -14.89 1.33
N SER A 50 -6.78 -13.83 1.88
CA SER A 50 -7.46 -12.56 2.15
C SER A 50 -7.47 -11.69 0.90
N THR A 51 -8.67 -11.27 0.50
CA THR A 51 -8.88 -10.28 -0.56
C THR A 51 -8.99 -8.85 -0.02
N ASP A 52 -8.98 -8.69 1.31
CA ASP A 52 -8.92 -7.38 1.97
C ASP A 52 -7.53 -6.76 1.84
N LYS A 53 -7.50 -5.52 1.37
CA LYS A 53 -6.30 -4.75 1.06
C LYS A 53 -6.15 -3.53 1.96
N SER A 54 -7.04 -3.34 2.95
CA SER A 54 -7.00 -2.27 3.93
C SER A 54 -5.61 -2.14 4.58
N SER A 55 -5.06 -3.27 5.02
CA SER A 55 -3.72 -3.37 5.62
C SER A 55 -2.60 -2.85 4.74
N LEU A 56 -2.69 -2.98 3.41
CA LEU A 56 -1.72 -2.39 2.50
C LEU A 56 -1.83 -0.87 2.49
N TRP A 57 -3.04 -0.33 2.35
CA TRP A 57 -3.27 1.11 2.28
C TRP A 57 -2.95 1.85 3.59
N GLU A 58 -3.02 1.16 4.72
CA GLU A 58 -2.65 1.68 6.05
C GLU A 58 -1.15 1.76 6.31
N ILE A 59 -0.29 1.16 5.46
CA ILE A 59 1.17 1.31 5.59
C ILE A 59 1.52 2.78 5.33
N ASN A 60 1.75 3.51 6.43
CA ASN A 60 2.05 4.92 6.44
C ASN A 60 3.53 5.16 6.13
N THR A 61 3.78 6.18 5.32
CA THR A 61 5.11 6.70 5.00
C THR A 61 5.52 7.89 5.86
N GLU A 62 4.56 8.45 6.60
CA GLU A 62 4.74 9.67 7.39
C GLU A 62 5.32 9.40 8.80
N GLN A 63 5.27 8.16 9.29
CA GLN A 63 5.79 7.83 10.63
C GLN A 63 7.32 7.84 10.73
N GLU A 64 8.05 7.84 9.62
CA GLU A 64 9.52 7.89 9.60
C GLU A 64 10.11 9.27 9.24
N TYR A 65 9.29 10.32 9.03
CA TYR A 65 9.81 11.70 8.97
C TYR A 65 10.18 12.27 10.36
N HIS A 66 10.43 11.39 11.33
CA HIS A 66 11.13 11.67 12.58
C HIS A 66 12.58 11.18 12.53
N GLU A 67 13.25 11.18 11.37
CA GLU A 67 14.70 11.31 11.39
C GLU A 67 15.03 12.67 12.01
N GLU A 68 15.43 12.62 13.29
CA GLU A 68 15.91 13.75 14.06
C GLU A 68 16.97 14.52 13.25
N LYS A 69 16.81 15.85 13.26
CA LYS A 69 17.85 16.78 12.78
C LYS A 69 19.12 16.69 13.60
#